data_AF-A0A2N5FF03-F1
#
_entry.id   AF-A0A2N5FF03-F1
#
_cell.length_a   1.000
_cell.length_b   1.000
_cell.length_c   1.000
_cell.angle_alpha   90.00
_cell.angle_beta   90.00
_cell.angle_gamma   90.00
#
_symmetry.space_group_name_H-M   'P 1'
#
loop_
_entity.id
_entity.type
_entity.pdbx_description
1 polymer ?
#
loop_
_entity_poly.entity_id
_entity_poly.type
_entity_poly.pdbx_seq_one_letter_code
_entity_poly.pdbx_strand_id
1 'polypeptide(L)'
;MDLIKIEDIQNLKEGDAYFINVDEERRPQILEALKNLNAEEATDGDVIAEQVTIPSCGPEICNPLVPFCITASRPNLPGGLTAGGFFFAFDSSCVQCVIEPCLLPNAIVENPCLGEPPITGCEVAVNRVRAVGCIRGFLSPIFIPSCGGGFGVANNEETFCVNNVICFTCNENPCPDFCNTIGVVFTAIIESGSPCGNSQLSVVGNFVLPSCV
;
A
#
# COMPACT_ATOMS: atom_id res chain seq x y z
N MET A 1 -14.96 -14.25 -1.46
CA MET A 1 -13.80 -15.12 -1.69
C MET A 1 -14.32 -16.54 -1.69
N ASP A 2 -14.30 -17.19 -2.85
CA ASP A 2 -14.86 -18.53 -3.01
C ASP A 2 -13.93 -19.57 -2.36
N LEU A 3 -14.51 -20.40 -1.48
CA LEU A 3 -13.83 -21.52 -0.83
C LEU A 3 -13.62 -22.62 -1.88
N ILE A 4 -12.37 -22.91 -2.21
CA ILE A 4 -11.99 -24.08 -3.02
C ILE A 4 -12.46 -25.33 -2.27
N LYS A 5 -13.28 -26.17 -2.91
CA LYS A 5 -13.71 -27.44 -2.33
C LYS A 5 -12.61 -28.48 -2.53
N ILE A 6 -12.51 -29.46 -1.63
CA ILE A 6 -11.48 -30.52 -1.70
C ILE A 6 -11.53 -31.27 -3.04
N GLU A 7 -12.72 -31.36 -3.65
CA GLU A 7 -12.95 -31.96 -4.97
C GLU A 7 -12.24 -31.22 -6.11
N ASP A 8 -11.90 -29.95 -5.92
CA ASP A 8 -11.19 -29.13 -6.93
C ASP A 8 -9.67 -29.37 -6.93
N ILE A 9 -9.13 -30.01 -5.88
CA ILE A 9 -7.69 -30.32 -5.73
C ILE A 9 -7.25 -31.40 -6.73
N GLN A 10 -8.16 -32.29 -7.14
CA GLN A 10 -7.86 -33.39 -8.06
C GLN A 10 -7.65 -32.94 -9.52
N ASN A 11 -7.90 -31.67 -9.85
CA ASN A 11 -7.77 -31.11 -11.19
C ASN A 11 -6.59 -30.13 -11.35
N LEU A 12 -5.72 -30.00 -10.33
CA LEU A 12 -4.57 -29.10 -10.37
C LEU A 12 -3.49 -29.66 -11.31
N LYS A 13 -2.94 -28.80 -12.17
CA LYS A 13 -1.84 -29.16 -13.07
C LYS A 13 -0.50 -28.86 -12.42
N GLU A 14 0.49 -29.67 -12.77
CA GLU A 14 1.87 -29.54 -12.32
C GLU A 14 2.47 -28.18 -12.74
N GLY A 15 3.12 -27.48 -11.80
CA GLY A 15 3.84 -26.22 -12.05
C GLY A 15 3.12 -24.93 -11.64
N ASP A 16 1.87 -24.98 -11.19
CA ASP A 16 1.14 -23.81 -10.70
C ASP A 16 1.24 -23.66 -9.18
N ALA A 17 1.48 -22.43 -8.71
CA ALA A 17 1.47 -22.09 -7.29
C ALA A 17 0.06 -21.67 -6.84
N TYR A 18 -0.50 -22.38 -5.85
CA TYR A 18 -1.83 -22.09 -5.30
C TYR A 18 -1.75 -21.71 -3.82
N PHE A 19 -2.44 -20.64 -3.44
CA PHE A 19 -2.66 -20.26 -2.05
C PHE A 19 -3.98 -20.84 -1.57
N ILE A 20 -3.91 -21.89 -0.75
CA ILE A 20 -5.10 -22.49 -0.13
C ILE A 20 -5.23 -21.88 1.27
N ASN A 21 -6.29 -21.10 1.48
CA ASN A 21 -6.61 -20.60 2.81
C ASN A 21 -7.32 -21.72 3.59
N VAL A 22 -6.60 -22.34 4.51
CA VAL A 22 -7.06 -23.54 5.24
C VAL A 22 -7.40 -23.17 6.68
N ASP A 23 -8.65 -23.45 7.06
CA ASP A 23 -9.12 -23.38 8.45
C ASP A 23 -8.33 -24.39 9.32
N GLU A 24 -7.95 -24.00 10.54
CA GLU A 24 -7.02 -24.77 11.38
C GLU A 24 -7.51 -26.19 11.69
N GLU A 25 -8.83 -26.39 11.81
CA GLU A 25 -9.42 -27.72 12.05
C GLU A 25 -9.22 -28.68 10.87
N ARG A 26 -9.08 -28.17 9.64
CA ARG A 26 -8.96 -28.98 8.42
C ARG A 26 -7.52 -29.17 7.94
N ARG A 27 -6.59 -28.41 8.52
CA ARG A 27 -5.15 -28.49 8.25
C ARG A 27 -4.58 -29.92 8.29
N PRO A 28 -4.88 -30.78 9.30
CA PRO A 28 -4.29 -32.12 9.33
C PRO A 28 -4.81 -33.04 8.22
N GLN A 29 -6.09 -32.94 7.84
CA GLN A 29 -6.68 -33.77 6.78
C GLN A 29 -6.12 -33.41 5.40
N ILE A 30 -5.88 -32.12 5.16
CA ILE A 30 -5.29 -31.63 3.89
C ILE A 30 -3.81 -32.00 3.81
N LEU A 31 -3.07 -31.89 4.92
CA LEU A 31 -1.67 -32.35 4.98
C LEU A 31 -1.55 -33.85 4.73
N GLU A 32 -2.49 -34.66 5.19
CA GLU A 32 -2.52 -36.10 4.95
C GLU A 32 -2.85 -36.44 3.49
N ALA A 33 -3.81 -35.74 2.88
CA ALA A 33 -4.12 -35.89 1.45
C ALA A 33 -2.94 -35.49 0.55
N LEU A 34 -2.23 -34.40 0.88
CA LEU A 34 -1.01 -33.97 0.17
C LEU A 34 0.14 -34.96 0.33
N LYS A 35 0.30 -35.56 1.52
CA LYS A 35 1.29 -36.62 1.74
C LYS A 35 0.99 -37.86 0.92
N ASN A 36 -0.28 -38.23 0.77
CA ASN A 36 -0.68 -39.38 -0.04
C ASN A 36 -0.51 -39.11 -1.55
N LEU A 37 -0.69 -37.86 -2.01
CA LEU A 37 -0.37 -37.46 -3.39
C LEU A 37 1.15 -37.52 -3.69
N ASN A 38 1.99 -37.16 -2.71
CA ASN A 38 3.45 -37.21 -2.87
C ASN A 38 4.04 -38.60 -2.61
N ALA A 39 3.27 -39.55 -2.06
CA ALA A 39 3.75 -40.89 -1.72
C ALA A 39 3.74 -41.87 -2.90
N GLU A 40 3.06 -41.55 -4.02
CA GLU A 40 3.07 -42.40 -5.22
C GLU A 40 4.32 -42.25 -6.10
N GLU A 41 5.23 -41.31 -5.82
CA GLU A 41 6.47 -41.12 -6.60
C GLU A 41 7.73 -40.95 -5.74
N ALA A 42 7.86 -41.71 -4.65
CA ALA A 42 9.12 -41.80 -3.92
C ALA A 42 10.08 -42.82 -4.57
N THR A 43 10.68 -42.47 -5.72
CA THR A 43 11.97 -43.03 -6.12
C THR A 43 13.07 -42.02 -5.84
N ASP A 44 13.87 -42.35 -4.82
CA ASP A 44 15.27 -41.97 -4.59
C ASP A 44 15.76 -40.74 -5.38
N GLY A 45 15.62 -39.56 -4.76
CA GLY A 45 16.08 -38.29 -5.32
C GLY A 45 16.36 -37.30 -4.21
N ASP A 46 17.56 -36.73 -4.24
CA ASP A 46 18.13 -35.76 -3.30
C ASP A 46 17.10 -34.80 -2.67
N VAL A 47 17.13 -34.70 -1.34
CA VAL A 47 16.56 -33.54 -0.63
C VAL A 47 17.42 -32.34 -0.99
N ILE A 48 17.04 -31.63 -2.06
CA ILE A 48 17.61 -30.33 -2.39
C ILE A 48 17.10 -29.36 -1.32
N ALA A 49 17.92 -29.11 -0.30
CA ALA A 49 17.72 -27.98 0.60
C ALA A 49 17.98 -26.71 -0.23
N GLU A 50 16.91 -26.16 -0.84
CA GLU A 50 17.00 -24.92 -1.58
C GLU A 50 17.32 -23.78 -0.59
N GLN A 51 18.54 -23.23 -0.70
CA GLN A 51 18.95 -22.09 0.11
C GLN A 51 18.12 -20.86 -0.27
N VAL A 52 17.15 -20.50 0.57
CA VAL A 52 16.37 -19.27 0.41
C VAL A 52 17.31 -18.08 0.58
N THR A 53 17.72 -17.49 -0.53
CA THR A 53 18.58 -16.31 -0.52
C THR A 53 17.74 -15.08 -0.16
N ILE A 54 18.01 -14.48 1.00
CA ILE A 54 17.37 -13.20 1.38
C ILE A 54 17.94 -12.11 0.46
N PRO A 55 17.10 -11.31 -0.23
CA PRO A 55 17.59 -10.25 -1.11
C PRO A 55 18.22 -9.11 -0.30
N SER A 56 19.20 -8.43 -0.89
CA SER A 56 19.71 -7.17 -0.31
C SER A 56 18.63 -6.09 -0.37
N CYS A 57 18.55 -5.25 0.67
CA CYS A 57 17.69 -4.08 0.64
C CYS A 57 18.15 -3.16 -0.51
N GLY A 58 17.22 -2.76 -1.38
CA GLY A 58 17.51 -1.82 -2.47
C GLY A 58 17.92 -0.43 -1.95
N PRO A 59 18.29 0.51 -2.84
CA PRO A 59 18.67 1.88 -2.48
C PRO A 59 17.48 2.76 -2.01
N GLU A 60 16.35 2.13 -1.68
CA GLU A 60 15.10 2.79 -1.37
C GLU A 60 15.21 3.50 -0.01
N ILE A 61 14.90 4.79 -0.01
CA ILE A 61 14.86 5.61 1.20
C ILE A 61 13.45 5.55 1.77
N CYS A 62 13.32 5.43 3.10
CA CYS A 62 12.03 5.56 3.77
C CYS A 62 11.38 6.90 3.39
N ASN A 63 10.21 6.83 2.75
CA ASN A 63 9.46 8.01 2.32
C ASN A 63 7.97 7.82 2.64
N PRO A 64 7.48 8.40 3.74
CA PRO A 64 6.08 8.27 4.13
C PRO A 64 5.13 9.15 3.29
N LEU A 65 5.63 9.95 2.35
CA LEU A 65 4.81 10.90 1.60
C LEU A 65 4.31 10.28 0.29
N VAL A 66 2.98 10.34 0.09
CA VAL A 66 2.32 9.97 -1.18
C VAL A 66 1.73 11.24 -1.78
N PRO A 67 2.31 11.78 -2.87
CA PRO A 67 1.79 12.98 -3.49
C PRO A 67 0.44 12.72 -4.16
N PHE A 68 -0.45 13.70 -4.10
CA PHE A 68 -1.73 13.65 -4.77
C PHE A 68 -2.10 15.00 -5.39
N CYS A 69 -2.91 14.93 -6.44
CA CYS A 69 -3.57 16.06 -7.06
C CYS A 69 -4.97 15.57 -7.45
N ILE A 70 -6.02 16.24 -6.99
CA ILE A 70 -7.38 15.95 -7.41
C ILE A 70 -8.02 17.22 -7.96
N THR A 71 -8.61 17.14 -9.15
CA THR A 71 -9.15 18.32 -9.83
C THR A 71 -10.64 18.20 -10.05
N ALA A 72 -11.37 19.26 -9.70
CA ALA A 72 -12.78 19.40 -9.95
C ALA A 72 -13.07 20.56 -10.92
N SER A 73 -13.75 20.24 -12.02
CA SER A 73 -14.15 21.26 -12.99
C SER A 73 -15.37 22.03 -12.51
N ARG A 74 -15.25 23.36 -12.54
CA ARG A 74 -16.37 24.28 -12.33
C ARG A 74 -17.05 24.58 -13.66
N PRO A 75 -18.36 24.33 -13.79
CA PRO A 75 -19.10 24.72 -14.99
C PRO A 75 -19.14 26.24 -15.12
N ASN A 76 -18.91 26.74 -16.33
CA ASN A 76 -19.07 28.14 -16.65
C ASN A 76 -20.57 28.50 -16.78
N LEU A 77 -21.16 29.07 -15.73
CA LEU A 77 -22.55 29.54 -15.75
C LEU A 77 -22.64 31.06 -16.00
N PRO A 78 -23.54 31.52 -16.89
CA PRO A 78 -23.78 32.94 -17.09
C PRO A 78 -24.28 33.58 -15.79
N GLY A 79 -23.60 34.64 -15.35
CA GLY A 79 -23.78 35.27 -14.02
C GLY A 79 -22.56 35.09 -13.11
N GLY A 80 -21.77 34.03 -13.30
CA GLY A 80 -20.63 33.71 -12.45
C GLY A 80 -21.02 32.91 -11.20
N LEU A 81 -20.16 31.97 -10.83
CA LEU A 81 -20.22 31.26 -9.56
C LEU A 81 -19.09 31.78 -8.66
N THR A 82 -19.28 31.79 -7.35
CA THR A 82 -18.19 31.91 -6.38
C THR A 82 -17.96 30.54 -5.76
N ALA A 83 -16.70 30.22 -5.48
CA ALA A 83 -16.39 29.03 -4.69
C ALA A 83 -16.80 29.32 -3.24
N GLY A 84 -17.80 28.59 -2.74
CA GLY A 84 -18.28 28.72 -1.36
C GLY A 84 -17.45 27.91 -0.35
N GLY A 85 -16.72 26.92 -0.86
CA GLY A 85 -15.91 25.97 -0.09
C GLY A 85 -15.77 24.65 -0.86
N PHE A 86 -15.15 23.66 -0.23
CA PHE A 86 -15.09 22.30 -0.75
C PHE A 86 -15.00 21.30 0.40
N PHE A 87 -15.45 20.08 0.15
CA PHE A 87 -15.17 18.93 1.01
C PHE A 87 -14.11 18.06 0.35
N PHE A 88 -13.12 17.65 1.15
CA PHE A 88 -12.15 16.65 0.77
C PHE A 88 -12.26 15.48 1.74
N ALA A 89 -12.40 14.28 1.20
CA ALA A 89 -12.38 13.03 1.95
C ALA A 89 -11.48 12.04 1.23
N PHE A 90 -11.03 11.01 1.95
CA PHE A 90 -10.26 9.94 1.34
C PHE A 90 -10.58 8.60 1.99
N ASP A 91 -10.31 7.53 1.26
CA ASP A 91 -10.44 6.15 1.68
C ASP A 91 -9.12 5.42 1.45
N SER A 92 -8.57 4.87 2.53
CA SER A 92 -7.31 4.13 2.56
C SER A 92 -7.49 2.65 2.87
N SER A 93 -8.73 2.12 2.85
CA SER A 93 -9.02 0.72 3.21
C SER A 93 -8.28 -0.31 2.34
N CYS A 94 -7.84 0.10 1.15
CA CYS A 94 -7.09 -0.74 0.21
C CYS A 94 -5.57 -0.69 0.42
N VAL A 95 -5.07 0.12 1.36
CA VAL A 95 -3.64 0.16 1.69
C VAL A 95 -3.32 -0.97 2.66
N GLN A 96 -2.34 -1.78 2.29
CA GLN A 96 -1.89 -2.94 3.04
C GLN A 96 -0.44 -2.76 3.50
N CYS A 97 -0.13 -3.39 4.61
CA CYS A 97 1.24 -3.51 5.10
C CYS A 97 1.88 -4.75 4.50
N VAL A 98 3.02 -4.59 3.83
CA VAL A 98 3.82 -5.68 3.29
C VAL A 98 5.16 -5.68 4.01
N ILE A 99 5.50 -6.83 4.61
CA ILE A 99 6.77 -7.04 5.33
C ILE A 99 7.64 -7.94 4.48
N GLU A 100 8.83 -7.47 4.11
CA GLU A 100 9.78 -8.22 3.29
C GLU A 100 11.13 -8.27 4.02
N PRO A 101 11.67 -9.47 4.33
CA PRO A 101 13.01 -9.56 4.88
C PRO A 101 14.04 -9.13 3.83
N CYS A 102 14.99 -8.30 4.22
CA CYS A 102 16.10 -7.92 3.36
C CYS A 102 17.40 -7.74 4.15
N LEU A 103 18.54 -7.90 3.47
CA LEU A 103 19.86 -7.68 4.04
C LEU A 103 20.29 -6.24 3.82
N LEU A 104 20.47 -5.48 4.90
CA LEU A 104 20.98 -4.12 4.82
C LEU A 104 22.51 -4.17 4.62
N PRO A 105 23.04 -3.73 3.46
CA PRO A 105 24.48 -3.76 3.23
C PRO A 105 25.16 -2.65 4.02
N ASN A 106 26.36 -2.92 4.53
CA ASN A 106 27.18 -1.95 5.27
C ASN A 106 26.54 -1.41 6.55
N ALA A 107 25.79 -2.25 7.27
CA ALA A 107 25.28 -1.88 8.58
C ALA A 107 26.45 -1.58 9.54
N ILE A 108 26.26 -0.55 10.37
CA ILE A 108 27.18 -0.21 11.45
C ILE A 108 26.61 -0.83 12.72
N VAL A 109 27.34 -1.76 13.31
CA VAL A 109 26.95 -2.47 14.54
C VAL A 109 27.82 -1.96 15.68
N GLU A 110 27.20 -1.57 16.79
CA GLU A 110 27.93 -1.16 17.99
C GLU A 110 28.81 -2.31 18.50
N ASN A 111 30.05 -1.98 18.85
CA ASN A 111 30.99 -2.98 19.35
C ASN A 111 30.76 -3.19 20.86
N PRO A 112 30.44 -4.41 21.31
CA PRO A 112 30.20 -4.67 22.73
C PRO A 112 31.46 -4.52 23.59
N CYS A 113 32.65 -4.47 22.98
CA CYS A 113 33.91 -4.24 23.67
C CYS A 113 34.11 -2.74 23.99
N LEU A 114 34.29 -2.43 25.27
CA LEU A 114 34.55 -1.06 25.74
C LEU A 114 35.78 -0.45 25.06
N GLY A 115 35.58 0.71 24.41
CA GLY A 115 36.65 1.50 23.79
C GLY A 115 36.99 1.11 22.35
N GLU A 116 36.34 0.08 21.81
CA GLU A 116 36.55 -0.35 20.44
C GLU A 116 35.64 0.41 19.45
N PRO A 117 36.09 0.62 18.20
CA PRO A 117 35.26 1.25 17.17
C PRO A 117 34.09 0.34 16.77
N PRO A 118 32.98 0.91 16.26
CA PRO A 118 31.86 0.15 15.70
C PRO A 118 32.32 -0.79 14.59
N ILE A 119 31.67 -1.97 14.50
CA ILE A 119 31.91 -2.93 13.44
C ILE A 119 31.20 -2.41 12.18
N THR A 120 31.94 -2.27 11.09
CA THR A 120 31.43 -1.79 9.80
C THR A 120 31.45 -2.89 8.76
N GLY A 121 30.60 -2.77 7.72
CA GLY A 121 30.56 -3.73 6.61
C GLY A 121 29.81 -5.03 6.90
N CYS A 122 29.00 -5.07 7.97
CA CYS A 122 28.14 -6.22 8.25
C CYS A 122 26.88 -6.19 7.37
N GLU A 123 26.41 -7.37 7.01
CA GLU A 123 25.05 -7.57 6.47
C GLU A 123 24.14 -7.92 7.65
N VAL A 124 23.11 -7.09 7.87
CA VAL A 124 22.14 -7.32 8.93
C VAL A 124 20.78 -7.59 8.29
N ALA A 125 20.16 -8.70 8.69
CA ALA A 125 18.80 -9.00 8.29
C ALA A 125 17.82 -8.07 9.02
N VAL A 126 17.03 -7.34 8.24
CA VAL A 126 15.98 -6.45 8.72
C VAL A 126 14.70 -6.71 7.95
N ASN A 127 13.57 -6.30 8.50
CA ASN A 127 12.31 -6.26 7.78
C ASN A 127 12.13 -4.89 7.14
N ARG A 128 12.01 -4.86 5.81
CA ARG A 128 11.52 -3.71 5.05
C ARG A 128 10.00 -3.71 5.12
N VAL A 129 9.43 -2.63 5.65
CA VAL A 129 7.98 -2.48 5.77
C VAL A 129 7.50 -1.49 4.73
N ARG A 130 6.55 -1.93 3.89
CA ARG A 130 5.97 -1.14 2.81
C ARG A 130 4.49 -0.93 3.01
N ALA A 131 4.02 0.25 2.67
CA ALA A 131 2.62 0.49 2.39
C ALA A 131 2.38 0.23 0.89
N VAL A 132 1.50 -0.71 0.58
CA VAL A 132 1.17 -1.09 -0.81
C VAL A 132 -0.33 -1.09 -1.00
N GLY A 133 -0.82 -0.47 -2.06
CA GLY A 133 -2.25 -0.43 -2.38
C GLY A 133 -2.66 0.87 -3.05
N CYS A 134 -3.87 1.35 -2.74
CA CYS A 134 -4.39 2.59 -3.30
C CYS A 134 -5.13 3.41 -2.23
N ILE A 135 -5.02 4.73 -2.33
CA ILE A 135 -5.85 5.70 -1.59
C ILE A 135 -6.81 6.33 -2.59
N ARG A 136 -8.11 6.35 -2.30
CA ARG A 136 -9.11 7.03 -3.12
C ARG A 136 -9.41 8.39 -2.51
N GLY A 137 -9.25 9.46 -3.27
CA GLY A 137 -9.59 10.82 -2.85
C GLY A 137 -10.92 11.24 -3.46
N PHE A 138 -11.73 11.96 -2.68
CA PHE A 138 -13.02 12.51 -3.08
C PHE A 138 -12.99 14.03 -2.87
N LEU A 139 -13.26 14.78 -3.93
CA LEU A 139 -13.32 16.24 -3.90
C LEU A 139 -14.71 16.71 -4.30
N SER A 140 -15.35 17.47 -3.42
CA SER A 140 -16.71 17.99 -3.61
C SER A 140 -16.75 19.51 -3.39
N PRO A 141 -16.34 20.34 -4.37
CA PRO A 141 -16.55 21.79 -4.32
C PRO A 141 -18.02 22.18 -4.27
N ILE A 142 -18.30 23.25 -3.51
CA ILE A 142 -19.57 23.95 -3.51
C ILE A 142 -19.45 25.22 -4.36
N PHE A 143 -20.34 25.34 -5.35
CA PHE A 143 -20.44 26.50 -6.20
C PHE A 143 -21.73 27.27 -5.90
N ILE A 144 -21.58 28.56 -5.59
CA ILE A 144 -22.69 29.45 -5.28
C ILE A 144 -22.90 30.38 -6.48
N PRO A 145 -24.08 30.38 -7.13
CA PRO A 145 -24.36 31.33 -8.19
C PRO A 145 -24.45 32.74 -7.62
N SER A 146 -23.93 33.71 -8.38
CA SER A 146 -24.01 35.13 -8.00
C SER A 146 -25.43 35.70 -8.05
N CYS A 147 -26.31 35.05 -8.81
CA CYS A 147 -27.72 35.41 -8.99
C CYS A 147 -28.61 34.16 -9.00
N GLY A 148 -29.75 34.24 -8.32
CA GLY A 148 -30.65 33.09 -8.08
C GLY A 148 -30.34 32.35 -6.78
N GLY A 149 -31.35 31.70 -6.19
CA GLY A 149 -31.19 30.87 -4.99
C GLY A 149 -30.74 29.46 -5.36
N GLY A 150 -29.74 28.92 -4.66
CA GLY A 150 -29.28 27.53 -4.81
C GLY A 150 -27.77 27.37 -4.64
N PHE A 151 -27.29 26.14 -4.71
CA PHE A 151 -25.87 25.80 -4.80
C PHE A 151 -25.70 24.54 -5.66
N GLY A 152 -24.57 24.43 -6.35
CA GLY A 152 -24.17 23.24 -7.09
C GLY A 152 -23.02 22.53 -6.40
N VAL A 153 -23.01 21.21 -6.44
CA VAL A 153 -21.90 20.38 -5.97
C VAL A 153 -21.39 19.57 -7.15
N ALA A 154 -20.08 19.56 -7.38
CA ALA A 154 -19.44 18.65 -8.33
C ALA A 154 -18.61 17.65 -7.53
N ASN A 155 -18.86 16.35 -7.71
CA ASN A 155 -18.09 15.31 -7.05
C ASN A 155 -17.05 14.78 -8.04
N ASN A 156 -15.79 14.79 -7.65
CA ASN A 156 -14.72 14.15 -8.39
C ASN A 156 -14.04 13.13 -7.49
N GLU A 157 -13.60 12.04 -8.11
CA GLU A 157 -12.93 10.94 -7.44
C GLU A 157 -11.66 10.62 -8.22
N GLU A 158 -10.55 10.45 -7.49
CA GLU A 158 -9.28 10.00 -8.05
C GLU A 158 -8.65 8.92 -7.17
N THR A 159 -7.81 8.08 -7.76
CA THR A 159 -7.13 6.97 -7.07
C THR A 159 -5.62 7.16 -7.16
N PHE A 160 -4.95 7.05 -6.01
CA PHE A 160 -3.51 7.24 -5.85
C PHE A 160 -2.85 5.93 -5.42
N CYS A 161 -2.00 5.36 -6.27
CA CYS A 161 -1.27 4.14 -5.96
C CYS A 161 -0.18 4.43 -4.92
N VAL A 162 -0.10 3.58 -3.90
CA VAL A 162 0.88 3.64 -2.83
C VAL A 162 1.81 2.44 -2.98
N ASN A 163 3.11 2.71 -2.99
CA ASN A 163 4.13 1.68 -2.93
C ASN A 163 5.41 2.24 -2.30
N ASN A 164 5.31 2.56 -1.01
CA ASN A 164 6.32 3.31 -0.30
C ASN A 164 6.92 2.47 0.82
N VAL A 165 8.25 2.52 0.97
CA VAL A 165 8.92 2.02 2.17
C VAL A 165 8.66 3.01 3.30
N ILE A 166 8.04 2.54 4.39
CA ILE A 166 7.70 3.37 5.55
C ILE A 166 8.70 3.23 6.69
N CYS A 167 9.35 2.07 6.84
CA CYS A 167 10.46 1.87 7.77
C CYS A 167 11.28 0.62 7.45
N PHE A 168 12.41 0.50 8.15
CA PHE A 168 13.13 -0.75 8.38
C PHE A 168 13.09 -1.08 9.87
N THR A 169 12.88 -2.34 10.22
CA THR A 169 12.71 -2.74 11.62
C THR A 169 13.07 -4.20 11.85
N CYS A 170 13.33 -4.55 13.11
CA CYS A 170 13.47 -5.94 13.56
C CYS A 170 12.24 -6.42 14.34
N ASN A 171 11.19 -5.59 14.45
CA ASN A 171 9.97 -5.94 15.16
C ASN A 171 9.18 -7.03 14.40
N GLU A 172 8.52 -7.91 15.15
CA GLU A 172 7.70 -9.00 14.59
C GLU A 172 6.39 -8.48 13.98
N ASN A 173 5.81 -7.41 14.54
CA ASN A 173 4.56 -6.81 14.05
C ASN A 173 4.68 -5.28 13.91
N PRO A 174 5.43 -4.79 12.91
CA PRO A 174 5.67 -3.36 12.72
C PRO A 174 4.56 -2.63 11.98
N CYS A 175 3.49 -3.33 11.58
CA CYS A 175 2.47 -2.81 10.69
C CYS A 175 1.56 -1.79 11.39
N PRO A 176 1.48 -0.54 10.90
CA PRO A 176 0.55 0.45 11.43
C PRO A 176 -0.88 0.25 10.89
N ASP A 177 -1.85 0.86 11.56
CA ASP A 177 -3.24 0.92 11.09
C ASP A 177 -3.45 2.06 10.07
N PHE A 178 -3.48 1.74 8.79
CA PHE A 178 -3.66 2.72 7.71
C PHE A 178 -5.07 3.34 7.63
N CYS A 179 -6.09 2.77 8.29
CA CYS A 179 -7.45 3.29 8.23
C CYS A 179 -7.62 4.58 9.03
N ASN A 180 -6.92 4.71 10.16
CA ASN A 180 -7.16 5.80 11.12
C ASN A 180 -5.99 6.76 11.31
N THR A 181 -4.82 6.46 10.73
CA THR A 181 -3.58 7.18 11.08
C THR A 181 -2.93 7.93 9.91
N ILE A 182 -3.50 7.85 8.71
CA ILE A 182 -3.01 8.62 7.56
C ILE A 182 -3.33 10.11 7.76
N GLY A 183 -2.28 10.91 7.79
CA GLY A 183 -2.38 12.37 7.77
C GLY A 183 -2.56 12.90 6.35
N VAL A 184 -3.09 14.11 6.22
CA VAL A 184 -3.18 14.81 4.93
C VAL A 184 -2.68 16.24 5.11
N VAL A 185 -1.78 16.66 4.23
CA VAL A 185 -1.34 18.05 4.10
C VAL A 185 -1.61 18.49 2.68
N PHE A 186 -2.41 19.54 2.50
CA PHE A 186 -2.83 19.98 1.18
C PHE A 186 -3.01 21.50 1.07
N THR A 187 -3.01 21.95 -0.17
CA THR A 187 -3.34 23.31 -0.58
C THR A 187 -4.38 23.24 -1.68
N ALA A 188 -5.40 24.10 -1.60
CA ALA A 188 -6.38 24.26 -2.66
C ALA A 188 -5.98 25.42 -3.58
N ILE A 189 -6.00 25.16 -4.89
CA ILE A 189 -5.61 26.09 -5.94
C ILE A 189 -6.84 26.27 -6.84
N ILE A 190 -7.22 27.52 -7.09
CA ILE A 190 -8.28 27.84 -8.04
C ILE A 190 -7.61 28.37 -9.31
N GLU A 191 -7.72 27.63 -10.39
CA GLU A 191 -7.20 28.01 -11.70
C GLU A 191 -8.36 28.51 -12.57
N SER A 192 -8.30 29.79 -12.95
CA SER A 192 -9.22 30.38 -13.92
C SER A 192 -8.56 30.38 -15.30
N GLY A 193 -9.02 29.58 -16.26
CA GLY A 193 -8.41 29.67 -17.59
C GLY A 193 -8.65 28.58 -18.65
N SER A 194 -9.76 27.85 -18.66
CA SER A 194 -10.05 27.02 -19.85
C SER A 194 -10.52 27.90 -21.03
N PRO A 195 -10.17 27.57 -22.29
CA PRO A 195 -10.68 28.26 -23.49
C PRO A 195 -12.22 28.26 -23.60
N CYS A 196 -12.90 27.37 -22.89
CA CYS A 196 -14.36 27.29 -22.80
C CYS A 196 -14.93 28.07 -21.60
N GLY A 197 -14.08 28.78 -20.85
CA GLY A 197 -14.43 29.59 -19.68
C GLY A 197 -14.68 28.78 -18.40
N ASN A 198 -14.35 27.49 -18.37
CA ASN A 198 -14.40 26.71 -17.14
C ASN A 198 -13.25 27.13 -16.20
N SER A 199 -13.53 27.17 -14.90
CA SER A 199 -12.49 27.25 -13.87
C SER A 199 -12.26 25.85 -13.30
N GLN A 200 -11.09 25.59 -12.74
CA GLN A 200 -10.79 24.33 -12.07
C GLN A 200 -10.43 24.62 -10.62
N LEU A 201 -10.93 23.79 -9.72
CA LEU A 201 -10.44 23.72 -8.35
C LEU A 201 -9.57 22.47 -8.25
N SER A 202 -8.29 22.66 -7.97
CA SER A 202 -7.33 21.59 -7.78
C SER A 202 -6.90 21.55 -6.32
N VAL A 203 -6.98 20.39 -5.68
CA VAL A 203 -6.40 20.18 -4.34
C VAL A 203 -5.14 19.36 -4.53
N VAL A 204 -4.00 19.95 -4.16
CA VAL A 204 -2.67 19.35 -4.32
C VAL A 204 -2.06 19.17 -2.94
N GLY A 205 -1.45 18.03 -2.68
CA GLY A 205 -0.92 17.73 -1.36
C GLY A 205 -0.16 16.42 -1.29
N ASN A 206 0.03 15.96 -0.05
CA ASN A 206 0.58 14.64 0.24
C ASN A 206 -0.28 13.96 1.31
N PHE A 207 -0.52 12.66 1.13
CA PHE A 207 -0.86 11.78 2.24
C PHE A 207 0.42 11.49 3.01
N VAL A 208 0.32 11.51 4.35
CA VAL A 208 1.41 11.18 5.26
C VAL A 208 1.11 9.81 5.85
N LEU A 209 1.82 8.80 5.39
CA LEU A 209 1.71 7.44 5.90
C LEU A 209 2.23 7.38 7.35
N PRO A 210 1.60 6.57 8.21
CA PRO A 210 2.07 6.38 9.58
C PRO A 210 3.44 5.71 9.63
N SER A 211 4.17 5.99 10.71
CA SER A 211 5.38 5.28 11.07
C SER A 211 5.07 3.87 11.55
N CYS A 212 6.06 2.98 11.49
CA CYS A 212 5.95 1.64 12.08
C CYS A 212 5.82 1.68 13.61
N VAL A 213 5.25 0.62 14.18
CA VAL A 213 5.06 0.42 15.63
C VAL A 213 6.25 -0.28 16.27
#